data_AF-A0A1I2HAK6-F1
#
_entry.id   AF-A0A1I2HAK6-F1
#
_cell.length_a   1.000
_cell.length_b   1.000
_cell.length_c   1.000
_cell.angle_alpha   90.00
_cell.angle_beta   90.00
_cell.angle_gamma   90.00
#
_symmetry.space_group_name_H-M   'P 1'
#
loop_
_entity.id
_entity.type
_entity.pdbx_description
1 polymer ?
#
loop_
_entity_poly.entity_id
_entity_poly.type
_entity_poly.pdbx_seq_one_letter_code
_entity_poly.pdbx_strand_id
1 'polypeptide(L)'
;MGVALIVATTTDATDCGATAQQALLHRTESLVISHVPMEPVIGEMPTPQGTWECARVTFSINARGEPIDLAVAESSGDMAFAMAAMRVVRQYRFRQEFLGSFRTYSLVIQGVANKMSPDYFRGTGIAMPSSRPSH
;
A
#
# COMPACT_ATOMS: atom_id res chain seq x y z
N MET A 1 43.52 -15.73 -6.21
CA MET A 1 42.82 -14.76 -5.35
C MET A 1 41.55 -14.34 -6.07
N GLY A 2 40.38 -14.85 -5.66
CA GLY A 2 39.11 -14.58 -6.33
C GLY A 2 38.39 -13.44 -5.61
N VAL A 3 38.10 -12.36 -6.34
CA VAL A 3 37.31 -11.24 -5.82
C VAL A 3 35.85 -11.66 -5.87
N ALA A 4 35.24 -11.88 -4.70
CA ALA A 4 33.80 -12.05 -4.58
C ALA A 4 33.14 -10.67 -4.65
N LEU A 5 32.42 -10.39 -5.73
CA LEU A 5 31.60 -9.20 -5.87
C LEU A 5 30.31 -9.42 -5.08
N ILE A 6 30.21 -8.83 -3.89
CA ILE A 6 28.98 -8.84 -3.10
C ILE A 6 28.09 -7.71 -3.64
N VAL A 7 27.12 -8.05 -4.49
CA VAL A 7 26.07 -7.12 -4.91
C VAL A 7 25.11 -6.98 -3.74
N ALA A 8 25.32 -5.95 -2.91
CA ALA A 8 24.34 -5.54 -1.91
C ALA A 8 23.13 -4.95 -2.64
N THR A 9 22.05 -5.72 -2.75
CA THR A 9 20.75 -5.20 -3.15
C THR A 9 20.20 -4.45 -1.95
N THR A 10 20.37 -3.13 -1.92
CA THR A 10 19.62 -2.27 -1.02
C THR A 10 18.16 -2.39 -1.44
N THR A 11 17.39 -3.23 -0.75
CA THR A 11 15.93 -3.16 -0.80
C THR A 11 15.56 -1.78 -0.28
N ASP A 12 15.21 -0.89 -1.20
CA ASP A 12 14.60 0.38 -0.84
C ASP A 12 13.32 0.05 -0.08
N ALA A 13 13.36 0.22 1.25
CA ALA A 13 12.20 0.08 2.13
C ALA A 13 11.06 1.02 1.69
N THR A 14 11.38 2.01 0.86
CA THR A 14 10.51 2.97 0.19
C THR A 14 9.79 2.43 -1.04
N ASP A 15 9.84 1.14 -1.38
CA ASP A 15 9.03 0.58 -2.47
C ASP A 15 8.34 -0.75 -2.09
N CYS A 16 8.45 -1.17 -0.82
CA CYS A 16 7.85 -2.42 -0.31
C CYS A 16 8.06 -3.65 -1.22
N GLY A 17 9.21 -3.71 -1.91
CA GLY A 17 9.56 -4.79 -2.83
C GLY A 17 8.88 -4.73 -4.20
N ALA A 18 8.27 -3.60 -4.60
CA ALA A 18 7.58 -3.50 -5.88
C ALA A 18 8.51 -3.72 -7.07
N THR A 19 9.71 -3.12 -7.03
CA THR A 19 10.75 -3.33 -8.05
C THR A 19 11.17 -4.80 -8.15
N ALA A 20 11.33 -5.49 -7.02
CA ALA A 20 11.74 -6.90 -7.00
C ALA A 20 10.64 -7.85 -7.53
N GLN A 21 9.37 -7.45 -7.44
CA GLN A 21 8.22 -8.27 -7.84
C GLN A 21 7.42 -7.68 -9.01
N GLN A 22 8.01 -6.77 -9.79
CA GLN A 22 7.31 -5.99 -10.82
C GLN A 22 6.49 -6.85 -11.79
N ALA A 23 7.05 -7.98 -12.25
CA ALA A 23 6.34 -8.90 -13.15
C ALA A 23 5.09 -9.54 -12.50
N LEU A 24 5.14 -9.86 -11.21
CA LEU A 24 3.99 -10.40 -10.47
C LEU A 24 2.94 -9.31 -10.21
N LEU A 25 3.37 -8.10 -9.87
CA LEU A 25 2.48 -6.96 -9.65
C LEU A 25 1.71 -6.62 -10.92
N HIS A 26 2.40 -6.43 -12.05
CA HIS A 26 1.75 -6.13 -13.33
C HIS A 26 0.76 -7.22 -13.75
N ARG A 27 1.11 -8.48 -13.52
CA ARG A 27 0.17 -9.57 -13.77
C ARG A 27 -1.06 -9.45 -12.87
N THR A 28 -0.86 -9.22 -11.58
CA THR A 28 -1.96 -9.13 -10.61
C THR A 28 -2.86 -7.92 -10.91
N GLU A 29 -2.28 -6.78 -11.26
CA GLU A 29 -3.00 -5.58 -11.71
C GLU A 29 -3.85 -5.86 -12.94
N SER A 30 -3.35 -6.63 -13.91
CA SER A 30 -4.10 -7.00 -15.11
C SER A 30 -5.33 -7.86 -14.82
N LEU A 31 -5.37 -8.50 -13.63
CA LEU A 31 -6.50 -9.30 -13.18
C LEU A 31 -7.52 -8.46 -12.42
N VAL A 32 -7.22 -7.25 -11.97
CA VAL A 32 -8.16 -6.41 -11.22
C VAL A 32 -9.36 -6.05 -12.11
N ILE A 33 -10.55 -6.49 -11.70
CA ILE A 33 -11.83 -6.12 -12.32
C ILE A 33 -12.41 -4.90 -11.60
N SER A 34 -12.32 -4.89 -10.28
CA SER A 34 -12.86 -3.83 -9.44
C SER A 34 -11.92 -3.56 -8.29
N HIS A 35 -11.71 -2.28 -8.04
CA HIS A 35 -10.94 -1.74 -6.93
C HIS A 35 -11.78 -0.72 -6.17
N VAL A 36 -11.51 -0.63 -4.87
CA VAL A 36 -12.13 0.35 -3.96
C VAL A 36 -11.04 1.32 -3.54
N PRO A 37 -11.27 2.64 -3.54
CA PRO A 37 -10.29 3.58 -3.02
C PRO A 37 -10.07 3.34 -1.53
N MET A 38 -8.80 3.44 -1.11
CA MET A 38 -8.44 3.36 0.31
C MET A 38 -8.88 4.63 1.04
N GLU A 39 -9.52 4.44 2.20
CA GLU A 39 -9.82 5.55 3.10
C GLU A 39 -8.52 6.11 3.70
N PRO A 40 -8.43 7.45 3.88
CA PRO A 40 -7.25 8.05 4.46
C PRO A 40 -7.09 7.59 5.92
N VAL A 41 -5.94 7.01 6.23
CA VAL A 41 -5.57 6.64 7.59
C VAL A 41 -5.07 7.90 8.29
N ILE A 42 -5.82 8.42 9.26
CA ILE A 42 -5.45 9.59 10.07
C ILE A 42 -5.08 9.09 11.46
N GLY A 43 -3.83 9.30 11.87
CA GLY A 43 -3.35 8.98 13.20
C GLY A 43 -3.71 10.07 14.22
N GLU A 44 -3.38 9.84 15.49
CA GLU A 44 -3.67 10.77 16.60
C GLU A 44 -2.88 12.09 16.49
N MET A 45 -1.78 12.10 15.73
CA MET A 45 -0.96 13.28 15.46
C MET A 45 -0.76 13.46 13.94
N PRO A 46 -1.75 14.02 13.22
CA PRO A 46 -1.64 14.23 11.78
C PRO A 46 -0.59 15.28 11.44
N THR A 47 0.15 15.04 10.35
CA THR A 47 1.16 15.98 9.84
C THR A 47 0.61 16.77 8.66
N PRO A 48 1.07 18.02 8.43
CA PRO A 48 0.59 18.85 7.32
C PRO A 48 0.80 18.21 5.94
N GLN A 49 1.86 17.43 5.78
CA GLN A 49 2.23 16.79 4.53
C GLN A 49 1.75 15.33 4.46
N GLY A 50 1.46 14.70 5.60
CA GLY A 50 1.32 13.26 5.72
C GLY A 50 2.68 12.55 5.65
N THR A 51 2.67 11.24 5.86
CA THR A 51 3.83 10.36 5.71
C THR A 51 3.59 9.46 4.50
N TRP A 52 4.60 9.32 3.64
CA TRP A 52 4.53 8.35 2.55
C TRP A 52 4.65 6.94 3.14
N GLU A 53 3.68 6.09 2.86
CA GLU A 53 3.63 4.71 3.35
C GLU A 53 3.37 3.76 2.18
N CYS A 54 3.90 2.55 2.31
CA CYS A 54 3.61 1.44 1.42
C CYS A 54 3.33 0.16 2.21
N ALA A 55 2.55 -0.73 1.60
CA ALA A 55 2.32 -2.08 2.10
C ALA A 55 2.15 -3.04 0.93
N ARG A 56 2.93 -4.12 0.94
CA ARG A 56 2.79 -5.23 0.00
C ARG A 56 1.91 -6.31 0.60
N VAL A 57 0.76 -6.54 -0.02
CA VAL A 57 -0.19 -7.57 0.36
C VAL A 57 -0.04 -8.75 -0.59
N THR A 58 0.11 -9.95 -0.02
CA THR A 58 0.09 -11.23 -0.75
C THR A 58 -1.23 -11.95 -0.48
N PHE A 59 -1.79 -12.60 -1.49
CA PHE A 59 -3.08 -13.28 -1.38
C PHE A 59 -3.21 -14.35 -2.47
N SER A 60 -4.17 -15.26 -2.31
CA SER A 60 -4.62 -16.17 -3.35
C SER A 60 -5.98 -15.71 -3.89
N ILE A 61 -6.33 -16.06 -5.12
CA ILE A 61 -7.65 -15.73 -5.71
C ILE A 61 -8.51 -16.99 -5.75
N ASN A 62 -9.68 -16.96 -5.14
CA ASN A 62 -10.61 -18.09 -5.13
C ASN A 62 -11.37 -18.23 -6.48
N ALA A 63 -12.14 -19.31 -6.62
CA ALA A 63 -12.98 -19.57 -7.80
C ALA A 63 -14.18 -18.61 -7.96
N ARG A 64 -14.28 -17.54 -7.16
CA ARG A 64 -15.22 -16.42 -7.32
C ARG A 64 -14.51 -15.12 -7.70
N GLY A 65 -13.19 -15.14 -7.88
CA GLY A 65 -12.41 -13.94 -8.15
C GLY A 65 -12.19 -13.08 -6.90
N GLU A 66 -12.33 -13.66 -5.71
CA GLU A 66 -12.15 -12.96 -4.44
C GLU A 66 -10.79 -13.30 -3.84
N PRO A 67 -10.08 -12.31 -3.27
CA PRO A 67 -8.83 -12.56 -2.57
C PRO A 67 -9.07 -13.30 -1.25
N ILE A 68 -8.29 -14.34 -1.00
CA ILE A 68 -8.25 -15.17 0.20
C ILE A 68 -6.80 -15.27 0.71
N ASP A 69 -6.63 -15.73 1.96
CA ASP A 69 -5.30 -15.90 2.58
C ASP A 69 -4.44 -14.63 2.53
N LEU A 70 -5.05 -13.47 2.77
CA LEU A 70 -4.36 -12.18 2.73
C LEU A 70 -3.31 -12.11 3.85
N ALA A 71 -2.10 -11.69 3.48
CA ALA A 71 -1.01 -11.42 4.40
C ALA A 71 -0.23 -10.18 3.96
N VAL A 72 0.32 -9.43 4.92
CA VAL A 72 1.28 -8.34 4.63
C VAL A 72 2.66 -8.97 4.55
N ALA A 73 3.28 -8.93 3.37
CA ALA A 73 4.64 -9.40 3.17
C ALA A 73 5.67 -8.35 3.56
N GLU A 74 5.42 -7.08 3.19
CA GLU A 74 6.27 -5.94 3.52
C GLU A 74 5.43 -4.69 3.81
N SER A 75 5.93 -3.81 4.66
CA SER A 75 5.33 -2.52 4.99
C SER A 75 6.43 -1.52 5.36
N SER A 76 6.20 -0.24 5.08
CA SER A 76 7.06 0.87 5.49
C SER A 76 7.09 1.10 7.01
N GLY A 77 6.19 0.46 7.77
CA GLY A 77 6.22 0.44 9.23
C GLY A 77 4.94 0.91 9.91
N ASP A 78 4.03 1.57 9.19
CA ASP A 78 2.72 1.94 9.72
C ASP A 78 1.75 0.74 9.68
N MET A 79 1.44 0.20 10.86
CA MET A 79 0.53 -0.94 11.00
C MET A 79 -0.92 -0.57 10.66
N ALA A 80 -1.35 0.67 10.92
CA ALA A 80 -2.70 1.12 10.59
C ALA A 80 -2.86 1.22 9.06
N PHE A 81 -1.85 1.73 8.36
CA PHE A 81 -1.79 1.74 6.90
C PHE A 81 -1.80 0.32 6.33
N ALA A 82 -0.96 -0.58 6.84
CA ALA A 82 -0.92 -1.97 6.38
C ALA A 82 -2.26 -2.71 6.57
N MET A 83 -2.93 -2.49 7.70
CA MET A 83 -4.27 -3.06 7.97
C MET A 83 -5.33 -2.47 7.04
N ALA A 84 -5.30 -1.16 6.79
CA ALA A 84 -6.21 -0.52 5.86
C ALA A 84 -5.96 -0.99 4.41
N ALA A 85 -4.70 -1.16 4.00
CA ALA A 85 -4.33 -1.74 2.71
C ALA A 85 -4.90 -3.16 2.55
N MET A 86 -4.77 -4.02 3.57
CA MET A 86 -5.39 -5.35 3.56
C MET A 86 -6.92 -5.30 3.46
N ARG A 87 -7.58 -4.39 4.19
CA ARG A 87 -9.05 -4.23 4.12
C ARG A 87 -9.51 -3.85 2.72
N VAL A 88 -8.77 -2.96 2.07
CA VAL A 88 -9.05 -2.51 0.71
C VAL A 88 -8.84 -3.64 -0.28
N VAL A 89 -7.70 -4.33 -0.23
CA VAL A 89 -7.44 -5.49 -1.10
C VAL A 89 -8.51 -6.55 -0.92
N ARG A 90 -8.99 -6.81 0.31
CA ARG A 90 -10.07 -7.77 0.57
C ARG A 90 -11.38 -7.45 -0.16
N GLN A 91 -11.62 -6.18 -0.48
CA GLN A 91 -12.81 -5.72 -1.21
C GLN A 91 -12.62 -5.75 -2.73
N TYR A 92 -11.40 -5.99 -3.22
CA TYR A 92 -11.14 -6.05 -4.65
C TYR A 92 -11.78 -7.28 -5.27
N ARG A 93 -11.98 -7.23 -6.58
CA ARG A 93 -12.41 -8.36 -7.40
C ARG A 93 -11.44 -8.57 -8.53
N PHE A 94 -11.11 -9.83 -8.77
CA PHE A 94 -10.13 -10.25 -9.74
C PHE A 94 -10.73 -11.20 -10.77
N ARG A 95 -10.16 -11.19 -11.97
CA ARG A 95 -10.45 -12.16 -13.03
C ARG A 95 -9.83 -13.50 -12.64
N GLN A 96 -10.60 -14.55 -12.85
CA GLN A 96 -10.14 -15.91 -12.58
C GLN A 96 -9.18 -16.37 -13.66
N GLU A 97 -8.06 -16.96 -13.26
CA GLU A 97 -7.17 -17.68 -14.16
C GLU A 97 -7.50 -19.17 -14.06
N PHE A 98 -8.10 -19.74 -15.11
CA PHE A 98 -8.55 -21.14 -15.20
C PHE A 98 -7.42 -22.18 -15.03
N LEU A 99 -6.16 -21.75 -14.99
CA LEU A 99 -4.95 -22.59 -15.02
C LEU A 99 -4.05 -22.43 -13.76
N GLY A 100 -4.58 -21.97 -12.63
CA GLY A 100 -3.71 -21.69 -11.47
C GLY A 100 -4.39 -21.55 -10.12
N SER A 101 -5.15 -22.54 -9.66
CA SER A 101 -5.83 -22.53 -8.35
C SER A 101 -4.90 -22.48 -7.11
N PHE A 102 -3.58 -22.42 -7.29
CA PHE A 102 -2.59 -22.36 -6.20
C PHE A 102 -1.51 -21.28 -6.41
N ARG A 103 -1.83 -20.21 -7.13
CA ARG A 103 -0.89 -19.10 -7.34
C ARG A 103 -1.07 -18.04 -6.26
N THR A 104 0.04 -17.70 -5.61
CA THR A 104 0.14 -16.51 -4.77
C THR A 104 0.30 -15.28 -5.66
N TYR A 105 -0.56 -14.30 -5.45
CA TYR A 105 -0.55 -12.99 -6.08
C TYR A 105 -0.05 -11.94 -5.10
N SER A 106 0.37 -10.79 -5.62
CA SER A 106 0.80 -9.68 -4.78
C SER A 106 0.35 -8.35 -5.36
N LEU A 107 0.00 -7.41 -4.48
CA LEU A 107 -0.25 -6.02 -4.80
C LEU A 107 0.52 -5.14 -3.82
N VAL A 108 1.09 -4.05 -4.33
CA VAL A 108 1.66 -3.00 -3.49
C VAL A 108 0.66 -1.86 -3.44
N ILE A 109 0.26 -1.50 -2.23
CA ILE A 109 -0.55 -0.33 -1.96
C ILE A 109 0.38 0.75 -1.43
N GLN A 110 0.42 1.89 -2.10
CA GLN A 110 1.23 3.04 -1.73
C GLN A 110 0.34 4.27 -1.60
N GLY A 111 0.64 5.13 -0.64
CA GLY A 111 -0.16 6.31 -0.40
C GLY A 111 0.43 7.22 0.66
N VAL A 112 -0.16 8.40 0.79
CA VAL A 112 0.19 9.33 1.85
C VAL A 112 -0.77 9.08 3.02
N ALA A 113 -0.26 8.50 4.10
CA ALA A 113 -0.96 8.33 5.36
C ALA A 113 -0.84 9.57 6.24
N ASN A 114 -1.65 9.64 7.28
CA ASN A 114 -1.57 10.63 8.36
C ASN A 114 -1.57 12.10 7.91
N LYS A 115 -2.13 12.37 6.72
CA LYS A 115 -2.28 13.73 6.21
C LYS A 115 -3.41 14.44 6.93
N MET A 116 -3.12 15.63 7.44
CA MET A 116 -4.09 16.48 8.10
C MET A 116 -5.25 16.84 7.15
N SER A 117 -6.48 16.48 7.54
CA SER A 117 -7.68 16.92 6.83
C SER A 117 -7.86 18.43 7.04
N PRO A 118 -8.30 19.20 6.02
CA PRO A 118 -8.57 20.63 6.17
C PRO A 118 -9.63 20.93 7.26
N ASP A 119 -10.48 19.96 7.62
CA ASP A 119 -11.47 20.09 8.69
C ASP A 119 -10.90 19.84 10.10
N TYR A 120 -9.63 19.45 10.26
CA TYR A 120 -9.02 19.17 11.57
C TYR A 120 -9.08 20.38 12.52
N PHE A 121 -8.93 21.60 11.99
CA PHE A 121 -8.99 22.84 12.76
C PHE A 121 -10.42 23.27 13.09
N ARG A 122 -11.42 22.75 12.37
CA ARG A 122 -12.83 23.14 12.53
C ARG A 122 -13.44 22.61 13.82
N GLY A 123 -12.97 21.45 14.31
CA GLY A 123 -13.45 20.80 15.54
C GLY A 123 -12.58 21.01 16.78
N THR A 124 -11.35 21.50 16.62
CA THR A 124 -10.36 21.58 17.72
C THR A 124 -10.23 22.97 18.33
N GLY A 125 -10.84 24.00 17.73
CA GLY A 125 -10.70 25.39 18.18
C GLY A 125 -9.27 25.96 17.98
N ILE A 126 -8.40 25.20 17.32
CA ILE A 126 -7.04 25.63 16.98
C ILE A 126 -7.13 26.41 15.67
N ALA A 127 -6.60 27.64 15.63
CA ALA A 127 -6.61 28.45 14.42
C ALA A 127 -5.80 27.78 13.30
N MET A 128 -6.36 27.74 12.08
CA MET A 128 -5.64 27.29 10.89
C MET A 128 -4.32 28.06 10.75
N PRO A 129 -3.17 27.38 10.57
CA PRO A 129 -1.93 28.07 10.25
C PRO A 129 -2.09 28.77 8.91
N SER A 130 -2.13 30.10 8.96
CA SER A 130 -2.23 30.98 7.80
C SER A 130 -1.08 30.70 6.83
N SER A 131 -1.36 29.99 5.75
CA SER A 131 -0.50 29.89 4.57
C SER A 131 -0.44 31.25 3.85
N ARG A 132 0.22 32.23 4.45
CA ARG A 132 0.62 33.44 3.75
C ARG A 132 1.83 33.10 2.88
N PRO A 133 1.76 33.28 1.55
CA PRO A 133 2.97 33.35 0.77
C PRO A 133 3.71 34.63 1.18
N SER A 134 4.96 34.47 1.62
CA SER A 134 5.88 35.60 1.75
C SER A 134 6.12 36.16 0.35
N HIS A 135 5.58 37.34 0.08
CA HIS A 135 5.92 38.16 -1.08
C HIS A 135 7.28 38.82 -0.88
#